data_AF-X1CNC7-F1
#
_entry.id   AF-X1CNC7-F1
#
_cell.length_a   1.000
_cell.length_b   1.000
_cell.length_c   1.000
_cell.angle_alpha   90.00
_cell.angle_beta   90.00
_cell.angle_gamma   90.00
#
_symmetry.space_group_name_H-M   'P 1'
#
loop_
_entity.id
_entity.type
_entity.pdbx_description
1 polymer ?
#
loop_
_entity_poly.entity_id
_entity_poly.type
_entity_poly.pdbx_seq_one_letter_code
_entity_poly.pdbx_strand_id
1 'polypeptide(L)'
;LHDIGKLALDEAMPRSFAGIVEQAKSQEACICTIEQKHLGVDHTILGKRLAQKWHLPNQITLAIWLHHSDTCLISQNMPEAKIAQVVQLADLIARQCNIGRSGSYDSPDLPDTISQSLAINPEKLEQIRQNLPDQVVQKSKVLSLDSPIVVKDYCDIVHTAVAQLAREHTKLSLENHRLQTASSHFDFITDFLLSINSNTAPIDVAENFAVRWQKFDDVKRFFYEVLGAGL
;
A
#
# COMPACT_ATOMS: atom_id res chain seq x y z
N LEU A 1 10.76 -17.87 7.93
CA LEU A 1 10.54 -19.16 7.23
C LEU A 1 9.56 -19.03 6.08
N HIS A 2 8.40 -18.36 6.23
CA HIS A 2 7.41 -18.23 5.15
C HIS A 2 8.02 -17.74 3.82
N ASP A 3 8.99 -16.81 3.90
CA ASP A 3 9.70 -16.27 2.74
C ASP A 3 11.03 -16.95 2.38
N ILE A 4 11.27 -18.19 2.83
CA ILE A 4 12.56 -18.86 2.59
C ILE A 4 12.88 -19.07 1.10
N GLY A 5 11.88 -19.08 0.23
CA GLY A 5 12.09 -19.12 -1.21
C GLY A 5 12.79 -17.87 -1.76
N LYS A 6 12.71 -16.71 -1.09
CA LYS A 6 13.44 -15.50 -1.49
C LYS A 6 14.94 -15.68 -1.31
N LEU A 7 15.36 -16.31 -0.21
CA LEU A 7 16.78 -16.67 0.01
C LEU A 7 17.27 -17.66 -1.05
N ALA A 8 16.41 -18.57 -1.49
CA ALA A 8 16.75 -19.51 -2.55
C ALA A 8 16.93 -18.82 -3.91
N LEU A 9 16.08 -17.83 -4.22
CA LEU A 9 16.19 -17.01 -5.42
C LEU A 9 17.46 -16.15 -5.39
N ASP A 10 17.77 -15.54 -4.25
CA ASP A 10 18.96 -14.71 -4.07
C ASP A 10 20.25 -15.55 -4.22
N GLU A 11 20.29 -16.76 -3.65
CA GLU A 11 21.43 -17.67 -3.79
C GLU A 11 21.59 -18.19 -5.22
N ALA A 12 20.50 -18.62 -5.85
CA ALA A 12 20.55 -19.25 -7.17
C ALA A 12 20.74 -18.26 -8.33
N MET A 13 20.21 -17.04 -8.19
CA MET A 13 20.18 -16.05 -9.27
C MET A 13 20.22 -14.59 -8.74
N PRO A 14 21.28 -14.20 -8.01
CA PRO A 14 21.32 -12.95 -7.25
C PRO A 14 21.08 -11.70 -8.12
N ARG A 15 21.65 -11.65 -9.33
CA ARG A 15 21.47 -10.52 -10.25
C ARG A 15 20.03 -10.40 -10.75
N SER A 16 19.41 -11.52 -11.11
CA SER A 16 18.02 -11.54 -11.58
C SER A 16 17.06 -11.21 -10.45
N PHE A 17 17.30 -11.75 -9.25
CA PHE A 17 16.48 -11.48 -8.09
C PHE A 17 16.57 -10.01 -7.65
N ALA A 18 17.78 -9.43 -7.63
CA ALA A 18 17.96 -8.00 -7.39
C ALA A 18 17.18 -7.13 -8.40
N GLY A 19 17.18 -7.52 -9.69
CA GLY A 19 16.40 -6.85 -10.73
C GLY A 19 14.88 -6.95 -10.50
N ILE A 20 14.39 -8.11 -10.05
CA ILE A 20 12.99 -8.34 -9.67
C ILE A 20 12.59 -7.42 -8.50
N VAL A 21 13.42 -7.35 -7.46
CA VAL A 21 13.17 -6.48 -6.29
C VAL A 21 13.13 -5.01 -6.69
N GLU A 22 14.09 -4.55 -7.51
CA GLU A 22 14.10 -3.16 -7.97
C GLU A 22 12.90 -2.84 -8.87
N GLN A 23 12.48 -3.78 -9.71
CA GLN A 23 11.27 -3.60 -10.49
C GLN A 23 10.03 -3.51 -9.60
N ALA A 24 9.88 -4.40 -8.62
CA ALA A 24 8.77 -4.36 -7.66
C ALA A 24 8.71 -3.01 -6.93
N LYS A 25 9.88 -2.47 -6.55
CA LYS A 25 10.01 -1.14 -5.96
C LYS A 25 9.57 -0.03 -6.90
N SER A 26 10.06 -0.03 -8.14
CA SER A 26 9.75 1.00 -9.12
C SER A 26 8.27 1.02 -9.54
N GLN A 27 7.59 -0.11 -9.43
CA GLN A 27 6.19 -0.30 -9.82
C GLN A 27 5.23 -0.27 -8.63
N GLU A 28 5.73 -0.05 -7.42
CA GLU A 28 4.95 -0.15 -6.17
C GLU A 28 4.10 -1.44 -6.14
N ALA A 29 4.73 -2.56 -6.49
CA ALA A 29 4.07 -3.83 -6.75
C ALA A 29 4.46 -4.93 -5.75
N CYS A 30 3.60 -5.95 -5.64
CA CYS A 30 3.89 -7.18 -4.90
C CYS A 30 4.97 -8.00 -5.62
N ILE A 31 6.03 -8.38 -4.91
CA ILE A 31 7.16 -9.12 -5.49
C ILE A 31 6.73 -10.44 -6.13
N CYS A 32 5.74 -11.12 -5.54
CA CYS A 32 5.19 -12.37 -6.04
C CYS A 32 4.71 -12.23 -7.50
N THR A 33 4.07 -11.10 -7.84
CA THR A 33 3.60 -10.85 -9.21
C THR A 33 4.74 -10.63 -10.19
N ILE A 34 5.82 -9.99 -9.75
CA ILE A 34 7.02 -9.73 -10.56
C ILE A 34 7.83 -11.02 -10.75
N GLU A 35 7.98 -11.83 -9.71
CA GLU A 35 8.60 -13.16 -9.78
C GLU A 35 7.86 -14.05 -10.78
N GLN A 36 6.53 -14.15 -10.69
CA GLN A 36 5.72 -14.91 -11.63
C GLN A 36 5.89 -14.43 -13.08
N LYS A 37 5.95 -13.11 -13.29
CA LYS A 37 6.15 -12.53 -14.63
C LYS A 37 7.48 -12.91 -15.27
N HIS A 38 8.56 -12.96 -14.49
CA HIS A 38 9.92 -13.21 -15.02
C HIS A 38 10.33 -14.68 -14.98
N LEU A 39 9.87 -15.42 -13.97
CA LEU A 39 10.33 -16.78 -13.68
C LEU A 39 9.26 -17.85 -13.92
N GLY A 40 7.99 -17.45 -14.07
CA GLY A 40 6.85 -18.37 -14.14
C GLY A 40 6.53 -19.10 -12.83
N VAL A 41 7.24 -18.74 -11.75
CA VAL A 41 7.07 -19.24 -10.38
C VAL A 41 7.40 -18.12 -9.40
N ASP A 42 6.91 -18.23 -8.17
CA ASP A 42 7.20 -17.31 -7.08
C ASP A 42 7.99 -17.98 -5.94
N HIS A 43 8.41 -17.16 -4.99
CA HIS A 43 9.11 -17.62 -3.79
C HIS A 43 8.27 -18.56 -2.92
N THR A 44 6.95 -18.52 -2.95
CA THR A 44 6.10 -19.43 -2.14
C THR A 44 6.19 -20.86 -2.65
N ILE A 45 6.19 -21.03 -3.98
CA ILE A 45 6.33 -22.33 -4.64
C ILE A 45 7.73 -22.89 -4.40
N LEU A 46 8.77 -22.06 -4.53
CA LEU A 46 10.15 -22.47 -4.25
C LEU A 46 10.35 -22.82 -2.78
N GLY A 47 9.82 -22.00 -1.88
CA GLY A 47 9.85 -22.23 -0.44
C GLY A 47 9.15 -23.55 -0.06
N LYS A 48 8.00 -23.86 -0.66
CA LYS A 48 7.30 -25.14 -0.49
C LYS A 48 8.20 -26.31 -0.87
N ARG A 49 8.84 -26.25 -2.04
CA ARG A 49 9.73 -27.32 -2.53
C ARG A 49 10.92 -27.53 -1.60
N LEU A 50 11.50 -26.46 -1.09
CA LEU A 50 12.58 -26.53 -0.08
C LEU A 50 12.10 -27.15 1.23
N ALA A 51 10.97 -26.70 1.75
CA ALA A 51 10.38 -27.22 2.97
C ALA A 51 10.10 -28.73 2.87
N GLN A 52 9.57 -29.19 1.72
CA GLN A 52 9.36 -30.61 1.44
C GLN A 52 10.67 -31.38 1.36
N LYS A 53 11.69 -30.85 0.68
CA LYS A 53 13.01 -31.49 0.56
C LYS A 53 13.71 -31.64 1.92
N TRP A 54 13.51 -30.69 2.83
CA TRP A 54 14.02 -30.75 4.21
C TRP A 54 13.10 -31.51 5.16
N HIS A 55 12.02 -32.11 4.67
CA HIS A 55 11.05 -32.87 5.48
C HIS A 55 10.47 -32.03 6.63
N LEU A 56 10.25 -30.74 6.40
CA LEU A 56 9.60 -29.88 7.38
C LEU A 56 8.14 -30.32 7.59
N PRO A 57 7.60 -30.16 8.82
CA PRO A 57 6.19 -30.45 9.11
C PRO A 57 5.24 -29.81 8.09
N ASN A 58 4.17 -30.54 7.74
CA ASN A 58 3.22 -30.09 6.71
C ASN A 58 2.62 -28.71 7.02
N GLN A 59 2.35 -28.39 8.28
CA GLN A 59 1.87 -27.07 8.69
C GLN A 59 2.83 -25.93 8.29
N ILE A 60 4.14 -26.13 8.44
CA ILE A 60 5.15 -25.14 8.02
C ILE A 60 5.17 -25.04 6.50
N THR A 61 5.09 -26.18 5.81
CA THR A 61 5.04 -26.21 4.33
C THR A 61 3.80 -25.48 3.78
N LEU A 62 2.63 -25.67 4.39
CA LEU A 62 1.39 -24.96 4.01
C LEU A 62 1.49 -23.47 4.28
N ALA A 63 2.05 -23.08 5.42
CA ALA A 63 2.28 -21.68 5.77
C ALA A 63 3.17 -20.96 4.75
N ILE A 64 4.25 -21.62 4.29
CA ILE A 64 5.16 -21.09 3.27
C ILE A 64 4.51 -21.00 1.88
N TRP A 65 3.67 -21.97 1.55
CA TRP A 65 3.12 -22.07 0.20
C TRP A 65 1.94 -21.11 -0.02
N LEU A 66 1.07 -20.97 0.98
CA LEU A 66 -0.25 -20.39 0.78
C LEU A 66 -0.40 -18.96 1.31
N HIS A 67 0.63 -18.35 1.91
CA HIS A 67 0.50 -17.04 2.57
C HIS A 67 0.20 -15.87 1.63
N HIS A 68 0.44 -16.00 0.32
CA HIS A 68 0.02 -15.03 -0.70
C HIS A 68 -1.25 -15.44 -1.46
N SER A 69 -1.90 -16.53 -1.09
CA SER A 69 -3.16 -17.01 -1.70
C SER A 69 -4.40 -16.47 -0.99
N ASP A 70 -5.60 -16.75 -1.51
CA ASP A 70 -6.86 -16.50 -0.79
C ASP A 70 -7.04 -17.52 0.35
N THR A 71 -6.37 -17.27 1.48
CA THR A 71 -6.34 -18.19 2.61
C THR A 71 -7.71 -18.34 3.28
N CYS A 72 -8.57 -17.32 3.20
CA CYS A 72 -9.95 -17.37 3.68
C CYS A 72 -10.77 -18.40 2.90
N LEU A 73 -10.68 -18.40 1.58
CA LEU A 73 -11.37 -19.38 0.74
C LEU A 73 -10.76 -20.78 0.89
N ILE A 74 -9.42 -20.87 0.89
CA ILE A 74 -8.72 -22.16 0.94
C ILE A 74 -8.99 -22.88 2.27
N SER A 75 -8.94 -22.16 3.40
CA SER A 75 -9.10 -22.75 4.73
C SER A 75 -10.51 -23.28 5.01
N GLN A 76 -11.53 -22.87 4.25
CA GLN A 76 -12.88 -23.43 4.32
C GLN A 76 -12.92 -24.91 3.91
N ASN A 77 -12.12 -25.27 2.90
CA ASN A 77 -12.07 -26.63 2.34
C ASN A 77 -10.84 -27.43 2.79
N MET A 78 -9.83 -26.75 3.35
CA MET A 78 -8.61 -27.34 3.88
C MET A 78 -8.26 -26.72 5.24
N PRO A 79 -8.87 -27.21 6.35
CA PRO A 79 -8.67 -26.62 7.67
C PRO A 79 -7.21 -26.53 8.13
N GLU A 80 -6.34 -27.43 7.67
CA GLU A 80 -4.90 -27.43 7.97
C GLU A 80 -4.18 -26.21 7.38
N ALA A 81 -4.75 -25.58 6.33
CA ALA A 81 -4.21 -24.37 5.73
C ALA A 81 -4.47 -23.11 6.57
N LYS A 82 -5.23 -23.20 7.67
CA LYS A 82 -5.48 -22.07 8.58
C LYS A 82 -4.19 -21.45 9.13
N ILE A 83 -3.11 -22.22 9.21
CA ILE A 83 -1.79 -21.68 9.58
C ILE A 83 -1.26 -20.65 8.56
N ALA A 84 -1.54 -20.83 7.26
CA ALA A 84 -1.17 -19.86 6.24
C ALA A 84 -1.97 -18.56 6.39
N GLN A 85 -3.23 -18.65 6.81
CA GLN A 85 -4.05 -17.48 7.13
C GLN A 85 -3.48 -16.67 8.29
N VAL A 86 -2.97 -17.34 9.33
CA VAL A 86 -2.28 -16.68 10.46
C VAL A 86 -1.01 -15.97 9.97
N VAL A 87 -0.22 -16.63 9.13
CA VAL A 87 1.01 -16.05 8.57
C VAL A 87 0.71 -14.87 7.65
N GLN A 88 -0.32 -14.97 6.82
CA GLN A 88 -0.77 -13.88 5.95
C GLN A 88 -1.19 -12.66 6.76
N LEU A 89 -1.98 -12.84 7.83
CA LEU A 89 -2.35 -11.73 8.72
C LEU A 89 -1.12 -11.13 9.42
N ALA A 90 -0.18 -11.96 9.86
CA ALA A 90 1.03 -11.49 10.54
C ALA A 90 1.93 -10.66 9.60
N ASP A 91 2.12 -11.10 8.36
CA ASP A 91 2.86 -10.35 7.33
C ASP A 91 2.16 -9.02 7.02
N LEU A 92 0.84 -9.05 6.87
CA LEU A 92 0.03 -7.86 6.63
C LEU A 92 0.19 -6.81 7.74
N ILE A 93 0.08 -7.22 9.01
CA ILE A 93 0.26 -6.32 10.17
C ILE A 93 1.69 -5.78 10.22
N ALA A 94 2.70 -6.61 9.98
CA ALA A 94 4.10 -6.17 9.95
C ALA A 94 4.31 -5.08 8.89
N ARG A 95 3.79 -5.28 7.67
CA ARG A 95 3.85 -4.29 6.59
C ARG A 95 3.08 -3.01 6.91
N GLN A 96 1.89 -3.10 7.51
CA GLN A 96 1.13 -1.93 7.97
C GLN A 96 1.88 -1.12 9.04
N CYS A 97 2.66 -1.79 9.89
CA CYS A 97 3.53 -1.14 10.87
C CYS A 97 4.84 -0.62 10.26
N ASN A 98 5.02 -0.72 8.93
CA ASN A 98 6.27 -0.44 8.22
C ASN A 98 7.46 -1.29 8.70
N ILE A 99 7.22 -2.45 9.32
CA ILE A 99 8.28 -3.33 9.81
C ILE A 99 8.70 -4.27 8.69
N GLY A 100 9.72 -3.84 7.94
CA GLY A 100 10.17 -4.54 6.75
C GLY A 100 9.16 -4.46 5.60
N ARG A 101 9.66 -4.72 4.39
CA ARG A 101 8.85 -4.74 3.16
C ARG A 101 8.87 -6.09 2.44
N SER A 102 9.82 -6.94 2.83
CA SER A 102 10.06 -8.26 2.23
C SER A 102 10.06 -8.26 0.69
N GLY A 103 10.58 -7.18 0.08
CA GLY A 103 10.62 -7.00 -1.37
C GLY A 103 9.31 -6.59 -2.04
N SER A 104 8.20 -6.53 -1.30
CA SER A 104 6.89 -6.09 -1.79
C SER A 104 6.64 -4.62 -1.43
N TYR A 105 6.26 -3.81 -2.42
CA TYR A 105 6.11 -2.36 -2.29
C TYR A 105 4.69 -1.86 -2.56
N ASP A 106 3.76 -2.78 -2.79
CA ASP A 106 2.32 -2.52 -2.85
C ASP A 106 1.74 -2.11 -1.50
N SER A 107 0.59 -1.44 -1.55
CA SER A 107 -0.18 -1.13 -0.34
C SER A 107 -0.79 -2.42 0.21
N PRO A 108 -0.56 -2.75 1.49
CA PRO A 108 -1.17 -3.93 2.10
C PRO A 108 -2.69 -3.81 2.15
N ASP A 109 -3.39 -4.91 1.86
CA ASP A 109 -4.85 -5.02 1.97
C ASP A 109 -5.36 -4.77 3.39
N LEU A 110 -6.68 -4.60 3.53
CA LEU A 110 -7.33 -4.48 4.83
C LEU A 110 -7.38 -5.85 5.54
N PRO A 111 -7.06 -5.91 6.85
CA PRO A 111 -6.99 -7.17 7.60
C PRO A 111 -8.36 -7.72 7.98
N ASP A 112 -9.46 -7.00 7.70
CA ASP A 112 -10.79 -7.25 8.28
C ASP A 112 -11.31 -8.66 7.97
N THR A 113 -11.25 -9.08 6.70
CA THR A 113 -11.73 -10.42 6.29
C THR A 113 -10.94 -11.54 6.96
N ILE A 114 -9.62 -11.40 7.02
CA ILE A 114 -8.71 -12.42 7.58
C ILE A 114 -8.83 -12.46 9.10
N SER A 115 -8.87 -11.30 9.76
CA SER A 115 -9.02 -11.18 11.22
C SER A 115 -10.36 -11.71 11.70
N GLN A 116 -11.46 -11.42 10.99
CA GLN A 116 -12.78 -11.98 11.28
C GLN A 116 -12.79 -13.51 11.15
N SER A 117 -12.20 -14.05 10.09
CA SER A 117 -12.10 -15.51 9.88
C SER A 117 -11.26 -16.20 10.98
N LEU A 118 -10.27 -15.51 11.53
CA LEU A 118 -9.46 -15.96 12.67
C LEU A 118 -10.08 -15.65 14.04
N ALA A 119 -11.27 -15.05 14.09
CA ALA A 119 -11.95 -14.60 15.31
C ALA A 119 -11.09 -13.64 16.17
N ILE A 120 -10.29 -12.78 15.51
CA ILE A 120 -9.52 -11.71 16.13
C ILE A 120 -10.36 -10.44 16.02
N ASN A 121 -10.77 -9.88 17.16
CA ASN A 121 -11.52 -8.64 17.18
C ASN A 121 -10.61 -7.42 16.92
N PRO A 122 -11.19 -6.26 16.54
CA PRO A 122 -10.42 -5.06 16.23
C PRO A 122 -9.56 -4.54 17.40
N GLU A 123 -10.05 -4.64 18.64
CA GLU A 123 -9.32 -4.21 19.84
C GLU A 123 -8.03 -5.01 20.04
N LYS A 124 -8.10 -6.33 19.89
CA LYS A 124 -6.93 -7.22 19.98
C LYS A 124 -5.98 -7.01 18.82
N LEU A 125 -6.50 -6.75 17.63
CA LEU A 125 -5.67 -6.43 16.46
C LEU A 125 -4.87 -5.14 16.68
N GLU A 126 -5.52 -4.10 17.22
CA GLU A 126 -4.88 -2.84 17.57
C GLU A 126 -3.85 -3.02 18.69
N GLN A 127 -4.16 -3.82 19.70
CA GLN A 127 -3.20 -4.17 20.75
C GLN A 127 -1.96 -4.88 20.16
N ILE A 128 -2.14 -5.80 19.20
CA ILE A 128 -1.00 -6.46 18.52
C ILE A 128 -0.16 -5.41 17.78
N ARG A 129 -0.81 -4.51 17.04
CA ARG A 129 -0.15 -3.45 16.26
C ARG A 129 0.70 -2.54 17.15
N GLN A 130 0.16 -2.08 18.27
CA GLN A 130 0.85 -1.20 19.21
C GLN A 130 2.06 -1.85 19.88
N ASN A 131 1.96 -3.15 20.20
CA ASN A 131 3.04 -3.88 20.87
C ASN A 131 4.10 -4.44 19.90
N LEU A 132 3.80 -4.49 18.59
CA LEU A 132 4.67 -5.14 17.61
C LEU A 132 6.08 -4.52 17.52
N PRO A 133 6.26 -3.18 17.46
CA PRO A 133 7.59 -2.58 17.38
C PRO A 133 8.50 -3.00 18.54
N ASP A 134 8.00 -2.91 19.77
CA ASP A 134 8.75 -3.27 20.97
C ASP A 134 9.11 -4.76 21.00
N GLN A 135 8.18 -5.64 20.58
CA GLN A 135 8.47 -7.07 20.49
C GLN A 135 9.51 -7.39 19.42
N VAL A 136 9.52 -6.67 18.30
CA VAL A 136 10.52 -6.84 17.24
C VAL A 136 11.89 -6.42 17.76
N VAL A 137 11.99 -5.29 18.49
CA VAL A 137 13.26 -4.85 19.12
C VAL A 137 13.76 -5.85 20.16
N GLN A 138 12.86 -6.42 20.97
CA GLN A 138 13.27 -7.43 21.95
C GLN A 138 13.78 -8.71 21.27
N LYS A 139 13.09 -9.18 20.23
CA LYS A 139 13.48 -10.40 19.50
C LYS A 139 14.73 -10.20 18.65
N SER A 140 14.96 -9.01 18.08
CA SER A 140 16.17 -8.74 17.29
C SER A 140 17.43 -8.84 18.15
N LYS A 141 17.38 -8.36 19.40
CA LYS A 141 18.48 -8.52 20.39
C LYS A 141 18.78 -9.99 20.68
N VAL A 142 17.75 -10.81 20.89
CA VAL A 142 17.93 -12.25 21.10
C VAL A 142 18.60 -12.93 19.90
N LEU A 143 18.29 -12.47 18.69
CA LEU A 143 18.88 -12.97 17.45
C LEU A 143 20.22 -12.31 17.09
N SER A 144 20.75 -11.42 17.96
CA SER A 144 21.97 -10.64 17.71
C SER A 144 21.91 -9.82 16.41
N LEU A 145 20.71 -9.35 16.06
CA LEU A 145 20.43 -8.48 14.92
C LEU A 145 20.44 -6.99 15.31
N ASP A 146 20.92 -6.65 16.50
CA ASP A 146 21.00 -5.29 17.07
C ASP A 146 22.35 -4.59 16.80
N SER A 147 23.12 -5.10 15.84
CA SER A 147 24.35 -4.46 15.33
C SER A 147 24.07 -3.06 14.75
N PRO A 148 25.02 -2.09 14.83
CA PRO A 148 24.85 -0.71 14.36
C PRO A 148 24.37 -0.54 12.90
N ILE A 149 24.48 -1.59 12.07
CA ILE A 149 23.93 -1.63 10.70
C ILE A 149 22.38 -1.61 10.73
N VAL A 150 21.75 -2.27 11.70
CA VAL A 150 20.27 -2.41 11.77
C VAL A 150 19.60 -1.18 12.37
N VAL A 151 20.29 -0.39 13.20
CA VAL A 151 19.80 0.94 13.63
C VAL A 151 19.70 1.88 12.43
N LYS A 152 20.64 1.77 11.48
CA LYS A 152 20.58 2.50 10.20
C LYS A 152 19.39 2.04 9.36
N ASP A 153 19.17 0.73 9.24
CA ASP A 153 18.02 0.18 8.51
C ASP A 153 16.67 0.57 9.16
N TYR A 154 16.59 0.64 10.49
CA TYR A 154 15.40 1.13 11.18
C TYR A 154 15.16 2.62 10.96
N CYS A 155 16.21 3.44 11.02
CA CYS A 155 16.13 4.86 10.64
C CYS A 155 15.71 5.00 9.17
N ASP A 156 16.25 4.19 8.27
CA ASP A 156 15.90 4.19 6.84
C ASP A 156 14.45 3.77 6.63
N ILE A 157 13.94 2.80 7.40
CA ILE A 157 12.52 2.43 7.42
C ILE A 157 11.65 3.61 7.86
N VAL A 158 11.98 4.25 8.99
CA VAL A 158 11.24 5.41 9.50
C VAL A 158 11.27 6.56 8.48
N HIS A 159 12.44 6.87 7.92
CA HIS A 159 12.60 7.90 6.90
C HIS A 159 11.83 7.57 5.62
N THR A 160 11.81 6.30 5.21
CA THR A 160 11.06 5.90 4.02
C THR A 160 9.56 5.95 4.26
N ALA A 161 9.09 5.59 5.46
CA ALA A 161 7.70 5.74 5.88
C ALA A 161 7.28 7.22 5.91
N VAL A 162 8.11 8.11 6.46
CA VAL A 162 7.90 9.56 6.46
C VAL A 162 7.86 10.11 5.03
N ALA A 163 8.79 9.69 4.17
CA ALA A 163 8.82 10.11 2.77
C ALA A 163 7.57 9.63 2.00
N GLN A 164 7.06 8.44 2.32
CA GLN A 164 5.83 7.91 1.73
C GLN A 164 4.60 8.68 2.20
N LEU A 165 4.48 8.94 3.51
CA LEU A 165 3.45 9.82 4.09
C LEU A 165 3.46 11.21 3.44
N ALA A 166 4.64 11.80 3.22
CA ALA A 166 4.76 13.08 2.53
C ALA A 166 4.21 13.01 1.09
N ARG A 167 4.56 11.97 0.32
CA ARG A 167 4.05 11.77 -1.05
C ARG A 167 2.53 11.60 -1.08
N GLU A 168 2.00 10.78 -0.18
CA GLU A 168 0.55 10.55 -0.07
C GLU A 168 -0.19 11.84 0.31
N HIS A 169 0.35 12.62 1.26
CA HIS A 169 -0.19 13.92 1.63
C HIS A 169 -0.18 14.91 0.46
N THR A 170 0.92 14.98 -0.32
CA THR A 170 0.98 15.81 -1.52
C THR A 170 -0.06 15.38 -2.55
N LYS A 171 -0.24 14.07 -2.78
CA LYS A 171 -1.23 13.54 -3.73
C LYS A 171 -2.66 13.84 -3.29
N LEU A 172 -2.97 13.63 -2.01
CA LEU A 172 -4.27 13.95 -1.42
C LEU A 172 -4.56 15.45 -1.47
N SER A 173 -3.56 16.29 -1.19
CA SER A 173 -3.68 17.74 -1.28
C SER A 173 -3.98 18.19 -2.71
N LEU A 174 -3.29 17.62 -3.70
CA LEU A 174 -3.54 17.89 -5.12
C LEU A 174 -4.97 17.49 -5.53
N GLU A 175 -5.42 16.30 -5.11
CA GLU A 175 -6.76 15.81 -5.44
C GLU A 175 -7.84 16.65 -4.74
N ASN A 176 -7.64 17.04 -3.48
CA ASN A 176 -8.54 17.93 -2.77
C ASN A 176 -8.63 19.29 -3.48
N HIS A 177 -7.50 19.86 -3.91
CA HIS A 177 -7.49 21.10 -4.69
C HIS A 177 -8.22 20.97 -6.03
N ARG A 178 -8.05 19.83 -6.72
CA ARG A 178 -8.78 19.51 -7.96
C ARG A 178 -10.29 19.46 -7.72
N LEU A 179 -10.72 18.79 -6.65
CA LEU A 179 -12.13 18.68 -6.26
C LEU A 179 -12.72 20.05 -5.87
N GLN A 180 -11.99 20.87 -5.11
CA GLN A 180 -12.40 22.24 -4.78
C GLN A 180 -12.56 23.10 -6.04
N THR A 181 -11.62 22.98 -6.99
CA THR A 181 -11.69 23.68 -8.28
C THR A 181 -12.92 23.24 -9.07
N ALA A 182 -13.19 21.93 -9.16
CA ALA A 182 -14.38 21.42 -9.82
C ALA A 182 -15.67 21.90 -9.14
N SER A 183 -15.74 21.86 -7.81
CA SER A 183 -16.89 22.37 -7.03
C SER A 183 -17.18 23.83 -7.36
N SER A 184 -16.15 24.68 -7.34
CA SER A 184 -16.33 26.12 -7.65
C SER A 184 -16.82 26.37 -9.09
N HIS A 185 -16.47 25.51 -10.06
CA HIS A 185 -17.03 25.59 -11.41
C HIS A 185 -18.50 25.22 -11.43
N PHE A 186 -18.90 24.19 -10.68
CA PHE A 186 -20.32 23.82 -10.54
C PHE A 186 -21.13 24.92 -9.84
N ASP A 187 -20.59 25.55 -8.81
CA ASP A 187 -21.25 26.66 -8.13
C ASP A 187 -21.45 27.84 -9.08
N PHE A 188 -20.42 28.20 -9.87
CA PHE A 188 -20.53 29.21 -10.91
C PHE A 188 -21.63 28.88 -11.94
N ILE A 189 -21.65 27.65 -12.45
CA ILE A 189 -22.63 27.22 -13.47
C ILE A 189 -24.03 27.27 -12.89
N THR A 190 -24.22 26.76 -11.67
CA THR A 190 -25.51 26.79 -10.97
C THR A 190 -26.01 28.23 -10.81
N ASP A 191 -25.15 29.11 -10.30
CA ASP A 191 -25.50 30.53 -10.05
C ASP A 191 -25.78 31.27 -11.36
N PHE A 192 -25.02 30.96 -12.42
CA PHE A 192 -25.29 31.48 -13.77
C PHE A 192 -26.64 31.02 -14.28
N LEU A 193 -26.93 29.72 -14.26
CA LEU A 193 -28.19 29.16 -14.76
C LEU A 193 -29.41 29.70 -13.99
N LEU A 194 -29.30 29.88 -12.67
CA LEU A 194 -30.35 30.48 -11.84
C LEU A 194 -30.61 31.95 -12.19
N SER A 195 -29.63 32.65 -12.78
CA SER A 195 -29.75 34.05 -13.17
C SER A 195 -30.35 34.28 -14.57
N ILE A 196 -30.53 33.22 -15.36
CA ILE A 196 -31.11 33.29 -16.71
C ILE A 196 -32.63 33.23 -16.62
N ASN A 197 -33.32 34.09 -17.37
CA ASN A 197 -34.77 34.07 -17.52
C ASN A 197 -35.17 33.40 -18.85
N SER A 198 -36.32 32.73 -18.89
CA SER A 198 -36.80 32.00 -20.09
C SER A 198 -37.09 32.90 -21.30
N ASN A 199 -37.13 34.22 -21.11
CA ASN A 199 -37.38 35.21 -22.17
C ASN A 199 -36.10 35.90 -22.68
N THR A 200 -34.91 35.53 -22.20
CA THR A 200 -33.64 36.15 -22.62
C THR A 200 -33.19 35.60 -23.96
N ALA A 201 -32.74 36.46 -24.89
CA ALA A 201 -32.26 36.00 -26.18
C ALA A 201 -30.94 35.21 -26.03
N PRO A 202 -30.69 34.17 -26.83
CA PRO A 202 -29.49 33.33 -26.71
C PRO A 202 -28.17 34.12 -26.79
N ILE A 203 -28.14 35.21 -27.55
CA ILE A 203 -26.96 36.06 -27.72
C ILE A 203 -26.61 36.80 -26.41
N ASP A 204 -27.61 37.30 -25.69
CA ASP A 204 -27.43 38.03 -24.43
C ASP A 204 -26.99 37.08 -23.29
N VAL A 205 -27.48 35.83 -23.32
CA VAL A 205 -27.06 34.77 -22.39
C VAL A 205 -25.57 34.44 -22.60
N ALA A 206 -25.13 34.32 -23.85
CA ALA A 206 -23.74 34.02 -24.18
C ALA A 206 -22.79 35.17 -23.78
N GLU A 207 -23.20 36.43 -24.01
CA GLU A 207 -22.42 37.60 -23.62
C GLU A 207 -22.32 37.71 -22.08
N ASN A 208 -23.43 37.48 -21.37
CA ASN A 208 -23.46 37.48 -19.91
C ASN A 208 -22.56 36.39 -19.31
N PHE A 209 -22.60 35.18 -19.87
CA PHE A 209 -21.72 34.08 -19.47
C PHE A 209 -20.25 34.46 -19.58
N ALA A 210 -19.85 35.02 -20.75
CA ALA A 210 -18.47 35.38 -21.02
C ALA A 210 -17.94 36.42 -20.01
N VAL A 211 -18.73 37.45 -19.72
CA VAL A 211 -18.35 38.50 -18.75
C VAL A 211 -18.23 37.94 -17.32
N ARG A 212 -19.15 37.06 -16.90
CA ARG A 212 -19.10 36.45 -15.56
C ARG A 212 -17.95 35.46 -15.43
N TRP A 213 -17.73 34.65 -16.46
CA TRP A 213 -16.64 33.68 -16.50
C TRP A 213 -15.28 34.37 -16.40
N GLN A 214 -15.08 35.47 -17.14
CA GLN A 214 -13.84 36.23 -17.09
C GLN A 214 -13.55 36.79 -15.68
N LYS A 215 -14.56 37.33 -15.00
CA LYS A 215 -14.42 37.79 -13.60
C LYS A 215 -14.12 36.65 -12.63
N PHE A 216 -14.76 35.50 -12.80
CA PHE A 216 -14.55 34.32 -11.98
C PHE A 216 -13.12 33.76 -12.14
N ASP A 217 -12.60 33.75 -13.37
CA ASP A 217 -11.26 33.26 -13.69
C ASP A 217 -10.16 34.25 -13.25
N ASP A 218 -10.38 35.56 -13.41
CA ASP A 218 -9.44 36.60 -12.94
C ASP A 218 -9.30 36.61 -11.40
N VAL A 219 -10.40 36.41 -10.66
CA VAL A 219 -10.37 36.29 -9.19
C VAL A 219 -9.56 35.06 -8.77
N LYS A 220 -9.75 33.92 -9.45
CA LYS A 220 -8.96 32.70 -9.18
C LYS A 220 -7.48 32.89 -9.47
N ARG A 221 -7.14 33.55 -10.57
CA ARG A 221 -5.76 33.82 -10.98
C ARG A 221 -5.02 34.67 -9.95
N PHE A 222 -5.70 35.69 -9.41
CA PHE A 222 -5.19 36.53 -8.33
C PHE A 222 -4.93 35.73 -7.03
N PHE A 223 -5.84 34.84 -6.63
CA PHE A 223 -5.62 33.98 -5.45
C PHE A 223 -4.49 32.96 -5.65
N TYR A 224 -4.32 32.44 -6.87
CA TYR A 224 -3.26 31.47 -7.19
C TYR A 224 -1.85 32.12 -7.12
N GLU A 225 -1.71 33.35 -7.61
CA GLU A 225 -0.43 34.08 -7.57
C GLU A 225 -0.05 34.57 -6.16
N VAL A 226 -1.03 34.90 -5.32
CA VAL A 226 -0.79 35.42 -3.96
C VAL A 226 -0.63 34.31 -2.91
N LEU A 227 -1.35 33.19 -3.02
CA LEU A 227 -1.27 32.07 -2.07
C LEU A 227 -0.38 30.91 -2.52
N GLY A 228 -0.08 30.80 -3.83
CA GLY A 228 0.76 29.73 -4.39
C GLY A 228 2.27 29.93 -4.24
N ALA A 229 2.74 31.11 -3.81
CA ALA A 229 4.17 31.41 -3.62
C ALA A 229 4.72 31.04 -2.22
N GLY A 230 3.90 30.42 -1.37
CA GLY A 230 4.21 30.18 0.06
C GLY A 230 4.33 28.72 0.51
N LEU A 231 4.37 27.74 -0.39
CA LEU A 231 4.60 26.33 -0.08
C LEU A 231 5.74 25.74 -0.92
#